data_AF-A0AA92X939-F1
#
_entry.id   AF-A0AA92X939-F1
#
_cell.length_a   1.000
_cell.length_b   1.000
_cell.length_c   1.000
_cell.angle_alpha   90.00
_cell.angle_beta   90.00
_cell.angle_gamma   90.00
#
_symmetry.space_group_name_H-M   'P 1'
#
loop_
_entity.id
_entity.type
_entity.pdbx_description
1 polymer ?
#
loop_
_entity_poly.entity_id
_entity_poly.type
_entity_poly.pdbx_seq_one_letter_code
_entity_poly.pdbx_strand_id
1 'polypeptide(L)' 'MGRKLDSLPQAEREKIEADLLALSVIYNERYGIASNAISAEEQVPEHLRPYFHQRLNYYRNA' A
#
# COMPACT_ATOMS: atom_id res chain seq x y z
N MET A 1 -0.95 -22.87 -5.60
CA MET A 1 -1.52 -22.84 -4.23
C MET A 1 -1.71 -21.37 -3.83
N GLY A 2 -2.89 -20.81 -4.06
CA GLY A 2 -3.17 -19.42 -3.65
C GLY A 2 -3.13 -19.33 -2.13
N ARG A 3 -2.14 -18.61 -1.59
CA ARG A 3 -1.99 -18.39 -0.15
C ARG A 3 -3.28 -17.71 0.31
N LYS A 4 -4.14 -18.43 1.02
CA LYS A 4 -5.39 -17.85 1.54
C LYS A 4 -4.96 -16.74 2.49
N LEU A 5 -5.18 -15.49 2.07
CA LEU A 5 -4.96 -14.29 2.91
C LEU A 5 -5.67 -14.44 4.26
N ASP A 6 -6.69 -15.28 4.31
CA ASP A 6 -7.48 -15.58 5.50
C ASP A 6 -6.76 -16.36 6.60
N SER A 7 -5.69 -17.08 6.27
CA SER A 7 -4.90 -17.83 7.26
C SER A 7 -3.70 -17.05 7.78
N LEU A 8 -3.50 -15.81 7.31
CA LEU A 8 -2.38 -14.98 7.71
C LEU A 8 -2.73 -14.17 8.98
N PRO A 9 -1.76 -13.96 9.89
CA PRO A 9 -1.95 -13.07 11.02
C PRO A 9 -2.32 -11.67 10.54
N GLN A 10 -3.16 -10.98 11.31
CA GLN A 10 -3.72 -9.67 10.95
C GLN A 10 -2.64 -8.68 10.50
N ALA A 11 -1.50 -8.64 11.20
CA ALA A 11 -0.36 -7.81 10.85
C ALA A 11 0.26 -8.08 9.47
N GLU A 12 0.21 -9.33 8.97
CA GLU A 12 0.67 -9.65 7.62
C GLU A 12 -0.34 -9.18 6.57
N ARG A 13 -1.63 -9.31 6.85
CA ARG A 13 -2.71 -8.82 5.96
C ARG A 13 -2.63 -7.31 5.83
N GLU A 14 -2.52 -6.59 6.94
CA GLU A 14 -2.42 -5.12 6.96
C GLU A 14 -1.17 -4.64 6.19
N LYS A 15 -0.04 -5.35 6.29
CA LYS A 15 1.17 -5.05 5.50
C LYS A 15 0.95 -5.24 4.00
N ILE A 16 0.25 -6.31 3.61
CA ILE A 16 -0.06 -6.57 2.20
C ILE A 16 -1.03 -5.52 1.66
N GLU A 17 -2.05 -5.15 2.43
CA GLU A 17 -3.01 -4.10 2.07
C GLU A 17 -2.33 -2.74 1.92
N ALA A 18 -1.42 -2.37 2.84
CA ALA A 18 -0.61 -1.16 2.70
C ALA A 18 0.23 -1.18 1.42
N ASP A 19 0.83 -2.32 1.07
CA ASP A 19 1.64 -2.45 -0.15
C ASP A 19 0.78 -2.30 -1.43
N LEU A 20 -0.41 -2.92 -1.44
CA LEU A 20 -1.37 -2.80 -2.54
C LEU A 20 -1.89 -1.38 -2.72
N LEU A 21 -2.16 -0.67 -1.62
CA LEU A 21 -2.51 0.74 -1.65
C LEU A 21 -1.36 1.57 -2.22
N ALA A 22 -0.12 1.28 -1.84
CA ALA A 22 1.05 2.01 -2.32
C ALA A 22 1.20 1.83 -3.84
N LEU A 23 1.07 0.59 -4.32
CA LEU A 23 1.08 0.28 -5.75
C LEU A 23 -0.06 0.98 -6.50
N SER A 24 -1.26 1.04 -5.93
CA SER A 24 -2.40 1.73 -6.55
C SER A 24 -2.17 3.22 -6.68
N VAL A 25 -1.59 3.87 -5.66
CA VAL A 25 -1.21 5.29 -5.72
C VAL A 25 -0.19 5.52 -6.84
N ILE A 26 0.87 4.71 -6.89
CA ILE A 26 1.95 4.85 -7.89
C ILE A 26 1.46 4.58 -9.30
N TYR A 27 0.62 3.57 -9.48
CA TYR A 27 -0.03 3.28 -10.74
C TYR A 27 -0.84 4.51 -11.19
N ASN A 28 -1.73 5.01 -10.34
CA ASN A 28 -2.54 6.17 -10.68
C ASN A 28 -1.67 7.43 -10.96
N GLU A 29 -0.60 7.68 -10.18
CA GLU A 29 0.38 8.75 -10.43
C GLU A 29 1.04 8.62 -11.82
N ARG A 30 1.50 7.41 -12.19
CA ARG A 30 2.17 7.17 -13.49
C ARG A 30 1.24 7.32 -14.69
N TYR A 31 -0.03 6.93 -14.54
CA TYR A 31 -1.02 7.00 -15.61
C TYR A 31 -1.79 8.33 -15.65
N GLY A 32 -1.43 9.31 -14.80
CA GLY A 32 -2.10 10.61 -14.75
C GLY A 32 -3.55 10.55 -14.27
N ILE A 33 -3.93 9.45 -13.61
CA ILE A 33 -5.23 9.29 -12.97
C ILE A 33 -5.15 10.05 -11.64
N ALA A 34 -6.16 10.86 -11.32
CA ALA A 34 -6.19 11.61 -10.06
C ALA A 34 -6.06 10.64 -8.88
N SER A 35 -4.84 10.53 -8.34
CA SER A 35 -4.51 9.67 -7.21
C SER A 35 -4.55 10.53 -5.96
N ASN A 36 -5.32 10.10 -4.95
CA ASN A 36 -5.34 10.79 -3.68
C ASN A 36 -4.47 10.02 -2.69
N ALA A 37 -3.15 10.25 -2.77
CA ALA A 37 -2.18 9.63 -1.88
C ALA A 37 -2.53 9.87 -0.39
N ILE A 38 -3.08 11.05 -0.08
CA ILE A 38 -3.53 11.43 1.26
C ILE A 38 -4.64 10.48 1.75
N SER A 39 -5.66 10.24 0.91
CA SER A 39 -6.75 9.31 1.26
C SER A 39 -6.29 7.85 1.36
N ALA A 40 -5.24 7.46 0.64
CA ALA A 40 -4.65 6.13 0.80
C ALA A 40 -3.92 6.00 2.13
N GLU A 41 -3.22 7.05 2.56
CA GLU A 41 -2.49 7.07 3.83
C GLU A 41 -3.41 7.10 5.06
N GLU A 42 -4.60 7.70 4.94
CA GLU A 42 -5.65 7.64 5.95
C GLU A 42 -6.26 6.24 6.10
N GLN A 43 -6.26 5.43 5.03
CA GLN A 43 -6.72 4.03 5.08
C GLN A 43 -5.70 3.10 5.72
N VAL A 44 -4.42 3.49 5.73
CA VAL A 44 -3.36 2.68 6.34
C VAL A 44 -3.34 2.89 7.86
N PRO A 45 -3.28 1.82 8.67
CA PRO A 45 -3.13 1.93 10.11
C PRO A 45 -1.91 2.79 10.49
N GLU A 46 -2.02 3.59 11.56
CA GLU A 46 -0.96 4.54 11.95
C GLU A 46 0.42 3.87 12.13
N HIS A 47 0.41 2.64 12.65
CA HIS A 47 1.62 1.85 12.89
C HIS A 47 2.29 1.34 11.60
N LEU A 48 1.58 1.36 10.45
CA LEU A 48 2.07 0.98 9.13
C LEU A 48 2.31 2.16 8.19
N ARG A 49 1.87 3.39 8.54
CA ARG A 49 2.21 4.59 7.78
C ARG A 49 3.71 4.72 7.45
N PRO A 50 4.66 4.54 8.39
CA PRO A 50 6.09 4.62 8.03
C PRO A 50 6.51 3.55 7.02
N TYR A 51 5.94 2.34 7.09
CA TYR A 51 6.18 1.27 6.11
C TYR A 51 5.59 1.62 4.74
N PHE A 52 4.39 2.18 4.71
CA PHE A 52 3.72 2.64 3.49
C PHE A 52 4.53 3.71 2.76
N HIS A 53 5.04 4.72 3.48
CA HIS A 53 5.92 5.75 2.93
C HIS A 53 7.20 5.19 2.33
N GLN A 54 7.84 4.22 3.01
CA GLN A 54 9.01 3.54 2.48
C GLN A 54 8.69 2.80 1.17
N ARG A 55 7.52 2.14 1.08
CA ARG A 55 7.09 1.44 -0.13
C ARG A 55 6.75 2.39 -1.27
N LEU A 56 6.05 3.50 -1.00
CA LEU A 56 5.81 4.54 -2.01
C LEU A 56 7.13 5.05 -2.59
N ASN A 57 8.10 5.39 -1.75
CA ASN A 57 9.40 5.85 -2.23
C ASN A 57 10.14 4.76 -3.02
N TYR A 58 10.08 3.50 -2.58
CA TYR A 58 10.65 2.38 -3.33
C TYR A 58 10.02 2.27 -4.72
N TYR A 59 8.69 2.29 -4.83
CA TYR A 59 7.96 2.16 -6.09
C TYR A 59 8.04 3.40 -7.00
N ARG A 60 8.31 4.59 -6.45
CA ARG A 60 8.61 5.79 -7.26
C ARG A 60 9.98 5.71 -7.92
N ASN A 61 10.96 5.09 -7.25
CA ASN A 61 12.34 4.96 -7.75
C ASN A 61 12.61 3.65 -8.52
N ALA A 62 11.66 2.72 -8.53
CA ALA A 62 11.73 1.45 -9.25
C ALA A 62 11.28 1.59 -10.72
#